data_AF-A0A925QJV5-F1
#
_entry.id   AF-A0A925QJV5-F1
#
_cell.length_a   1.000
_cell.length_b   1.000
_cell.length_c   1.000
_cell.angle_alpha   90.00
_cell.angle_beta   90.00
_cell.angle_gamma   90.00
#
_symmetry.space_group_name_H-M   'P 1'
#
loop_
_entity.id
_entity.type
_entity.pdbx_description
1 polymer ?
#
loop_
_entity_poly.entity_id
_entity_poly.type
_entity_poly.pdbx_seq_one_letter_code
_entity_poly.pdbx_strand_id
1 'polypeptide(L)'
;MNISKILFAFIICLIFVGCQQKSGNSNCDVDAKLPAEAFNYPDNLTAEDSSVIYAGYKDSLSTSDSFTYAYTGNQFLPAFDEANLSLQYSGKSFIRISYDSHNDTPFVLTLHCKNSILKIGESGILYPDVDYLMLDEKEQFHLWLLKRYFPFNSAAPTRETKAYEDSLTLLYPELLSPLYYRTLLEKSVQKDSFPFKFTTYQKPIEPGKFEYFFNLLEKAAFWSLPQQMSPKSGAMDGSGYTVEIHTPTKFRLIVSSNCPKISEALTSACQEIIDHIKMESLGLSLCDEIRTSH
;
A
#
# COMPACT_ATOMS: atom_id res chain seq x y z
N MET A 1 9.55 7.05 56.97
CA MET A 1 8.93 6.70 55.67
C MET A 1 8.35 5.30 55.80
N ASN A 2 7.03 5.12 55.69
CA ASN A 2 6.35 3.89 56.09
C ASN A 2 6.50 2.78 55.04
N ILE A 3 7.33 1.78 55.33
CA ILE A 3 7.62 0.61 54.49
C ILE A 3 6.33 -0.15 54.11
N SER A 4 5.31 -0.11 54.96
CA SER A 4 3.99 -0.71 54.71
C SER A 4 3.24 -0.11 53.51
N LYS A 5 3.44 1.19 53.19
CA LYS A 5 2.77 1.83 52.03
C LYS A 5 3.45 1.48 50.70
N ILE A 6 4.75 1.19 50.72
CA ILE A 6 5.52 0.80 49.53
C ILE A 6 5.20 -0.64 49.14
N LEU A 7 5.05 -1.54 50.12
CA LEU A 7 4.69 -2.94 49.86
C LEU A 7 3.28 -3.08 49.26
N PHE A 8 2.33 -2.26 49.72
CA PHE A 8 0.95 -2.29 49.21
C PHE A 8 0.85 -1.79 47.75
N ALA A 9 1.64 -0.77 47.39
CA ALA A 9 1.73 -0.30 46.00
C ALA A 9 2.36 -1.35 45.07
N PHE A 10 3.37 -2.09 45.55
CA PHE A 10 4.00 -3.16 44.75
C PHE A 10 3.07 -4.36 44.50
N ILE A 11 2.25 -4.74 45.49
CA ILE A 11 1.30 -5.85 45.34
C ILE A 11 0.16 -5.47 44.37
N ILE A 12 -0.33 -4.22 44.39
CA ILE A 12 -1.32 -3.75 43.41
C ILE A 12 -0.73 -3.71 42.00
N CYS A 13 0.53 -3.29 41.83
CA CYS A 13 1.21 -3.37 40.52
C CYS A 13 1.35 -4.82 40.03
N LEU A 14 1.65 -5.78 40.90
CA LEU A 14 1.76 -7.20 40.51
C LEU A 14 0.41 -7.83 40.14
N ILE A 15 -0.69 -7.39 40.76
CA ILE A 15 -2.04 -7.83 40.37
C ILE A 15 -2.45 -7.24 39.01
N PHE A 16 -2.03 -6.01 38.69
CA PHE A 16 -2.27 -5.42 37.35
C PHE A 16 -1.41 -6.04 36.24
N VAL A 17 -0.19 -6.52 36.55
CA VAL A 17 0.64 -7.27 35.58
C VAL A 17 0.12 -8.71 35.36
N GLY A 18 -0.65 -9.26 36.30
CA GLY A 18 -1.24 -10.60 36.22
C GLY A 18 -2.53 -10.71 35.41
N CYS A 19 -3.17 -9.59 35.06
CA CYS A 19 -4.30 -9.57 34.13
C CYS A 19 -3.82 -9.39 32.69
N GLN A 20 -2.93 -10.27 32.22
CA GLN A 20 -3.00 -10.64 30.82
C GLN A 20 -4.33 -11.37 30.65
N GLN A 21 -5.35 -10.60 30.25
CA GLN A 21 -6.53 -11.12 29.59
C GLN A 21 -6.03 -12.21 28.65
N LYS A 22 -6.30 -13.48 28.99
CA LYS A 22 -6.40 -14.53 27.98
C LYS A 22 -7.40 -13.96 26.98
N SER A 23 -6.89 -13.38 25.89
CA SER A 23 -7.69 -12.90 24.79
C SER A 23 -8.46 -14.12 24.34
N GLY A 24 -9.73 -14.19 24.74
CA GLY A 24 -10.60 -15.29 24.35
C GLY A 24 -10.53 -15.36 22.84
N ASN A 25 -10.02 -16.50 22.34
CA ASN A 25 -9.90 -16.89 20.93
C ASN A 25 -10.61 -15.89 20.02
N SER A 26 -9.92 -14.81 19.65
CA SER A 26 -10.44 -13.94 18.62
C SER A 26 -10.23 -14.73 17.35
N ASN A 27 -11.31 -15.27 16.78
CA ASN A 27 -11.40 -15.89 15.44
C ASN A 27 -10.97 -14.89 14.34
N CYS A 28 -9.79 -14.31 14.48
CA CYS A 28 -9.28 -13.12 13.85
C CYS A 28 -7.85 -13.34 13.37
N ASP A 29 -7.10 -14.20 14.06
CA ASP A 29 -5.83 -14.67 13.58
C ASP A 29 -6.11 -15.85 12.68
N VAL A 30 -6.11 -15.57 11.38
CA VAL A 30 -6.14 -16.61 10.37
C VAL A 30 -4.75 -17.23 10.40
N ASP A 31 -4.58 -18.24 11.24
CA ASP A 31 -3.37 -19.05 11.33
C ASP A 31 -3.33 -20.03 10.14
N ALA A 32 -3.42 -19.47 8.94
CA ALA A 32 -3.14 -20.21 7.74
C ALA A 32 -1.66 -20.58 7.80
N LYS A 33 -1.31 -21.83 7.48
CA LYS A 33 0.07 -22.14 7.08
C LYS A 33 0.35 -21.32 5.83
N LEU A 34 0.87 -20.12 6.02
CA LEU A 34 1.05 -19.20 4.93
C LEU A 34 2.11 -19.75 3.98
N PRO A 35 1.86 -19.67 2.67
CA PRO A 35 2.81 -20.09 1.66
C PRO A 35 4.20 -19.49 1.87
N ALA A 36 5.22 -20.15 1.31
CA ALA A 36 6.61 -19.67 1.36
C ALA A 36 6.76 -18.31 0.66
N GLU A 37 5.87 -18.03 -0.28
CA GLU A 37 5.80 -16.86 -1.14
C GLU A 37 5.18 -15.63 -0.45
N ALA A 38 4.86 -15.71 0.85
CA ALA A 38 4.49 -14.56 1.68
C ALA A 38 5.74 -13.97 2.35
N PHE A 39 5.77 -12.64 2.49
CA PHE A 39 6.90 -11.87 3.00
C PHE A 39 6.86 -11.79 4.52
N ASN A 40 8.01 -11.96 5.16
CA ASN A 40 8.15 -11.61 6.56
C ASN A 40 8.16 -10.09 6.71
N TYR A 41 7.68 -9.61 7.85
CA TYR A 41 7.93 -8.23 8.25
C TYR A 41 9.43 -7.99 8.45
N PRO A 42 9.94 -6.79 8.13
CA PRO A 42 11.33 -6.46 8.40
C PRO A 42 11.61 -6.46 9.91
N ASP A 43 12.68 -7.12 10.33
CA ASP A 43 13.09 -7.17 11.75
C ASP A 43 13.58 -5.82 12.26
N ASN A 44 14.15 -4.99 11.36
CA ASN A 44 14.67 -3.67 11.68
C ASN A 44 14.19 -2.67 10.63
N LEU A 45 13.54 -1.60 11.08
CA LEU A 45 13.10 -0.50 10.22
C LEU A 45 14.18 0.58 10.12
N THR A 46 14.52 0.92 8.89
CA THR A 46 15.35 2.06 8.52
C THR A 46 14.49 3.20 7.99
N ALA A 47 15.05 4.40 7.88
CA ALA A 47 14.36 5.53 7.26
C ALA A 47 14.00 5.25 5.79
N GLU A 48 14.81 4.46 5.09
CA GLU A 48 14.59 4.08 3.69
C GLU A 48 13.39 3.14 3.52
N ASP A 49 13.14 2.24 4.47
CA ASP A 49 11.98 1.33 4.41
C ASP A 49 10.66 2.12 4.37
N SER A 50 10.60 3.26 5.07
CA SER A 50 9.42 4.13 5.06
C SER A 50 9.15 4.80 3.71
N SER A 51 10.13 4.82 2.81
CA SER A 51 10.03 5.50 1.51
C SER A 51 9.46 4.63 0.40
N VAL A 52 9.30 3.32 0.63
CA VAL A 52 8.77 2.36 -0.33
C VAL A 52 7.48 1.80 0.24
N ILE A 53 6.36 1.88 -0.49
CA ILE A 53 5.24 1.02 -0.13
C ILE A 53 5.73 -0.40 -0.39
N TYR A 54 5.60 -1.27 0.61
CA TYR A 54 5.93 -2.69 0.51
C TYR A 54 7.39 -3.04 0.80
N ALA A 55 7.82 -2.81 2.05
CA ALA A 55 9.20 -3.00 2.51
C ALA A 55 9.80 -4.39 2.23
N GLY A 56 8.98 -5.44 2.24
CA GLY A 56 9.43 -6.81 1.93
C GLY A 56 9.91 -7.01 0.49
N TYR A 57 9.61 -6.07 -0.42
CA TYR A 57 9.98 -6.15 -1.83
C TYR A 57 11.17 -5.29 -2.20
N LYS A 58 11.66 -4.41 -1.32
CA LYS A 58 12.66 -3.39 -1.65
C LYS A 58 13.87 -3.93 -2.42
N ASP A 59 14.32 -5.14 -2.07
CA ASP A 59 15.50 -5.78 -2.67
C ASP A 59 15.20 -6.54 -3.98
N SER A 60 13.92 -6.80 -4.25
CA SER A 60 13.42 -7.50 -5.45
C SER A 60 12.87 -6.56 -6.52
N LEU A 61 12.59 -5.31 -6.15
CA LEU A 61 12.09 -4.30 -7.07
C LEU A 61 13.20 -3.88 -8.03
N SER A 62 12.84 -3.74 -9.30
CA SER A 62 13.69 -2.99 -10.21
C SER A 62 13.81 -1.55 -9.71
N THR A 63 14.90 -0.86 -10.08
CA THR A 63 15.05 0.56 -9.73
C THR A 63 13.85 1.39 -10.20
N SER A 64 13.26 1.07 -11.35
CA SER A 64 12.02 1.69 -11.84
C SER A 64 10.88 1.56 -10.86
N ASP A 65 10.61 0.33 -10.46
CA ASP A 65 9.47 0.04 -9.62
C ASP A 65 9.67 0.68 -8.25
N SER A 66 10.89 0.67 -7.71
CA SER A 66 11.20 1.36 -6.45
C SER A 66 10.86 2.85 -6.46
N PHE A 67 11.03 3.54 -7.59
CA PHE A 67 10.66 4.96 -7.71
C PHE A 67 9.15 5.15 -7.85
N THR A 68 8.48 4.29 -8.63
CA THR A 68 7.02 4.29 -8.73
C THR A 68 6.37 4.00 -7.37
N TYR A 69 6.82 2.97 -6.66
CA TYR A 69 6.34 2.63 -5.33
C TYR A 69 6.67 3.72 -4.31
N ALA A 70 7.82 4.39 -4.42
CA ALA A 70 8.09 5.56 -3.60
C ALA A 70 7.11 6.70 -3.90
N TYR A 71 6.86 7.01 -5.17
CA TYR A 71 5.91 8.04 -5.57
C TYR A 71 4.49 7.72 -5.05
N THR A 72 3.95 6.54 -5.39
CA THR A 72 2.63 6.09 -4.95
C THR A 72 2.55 6.03 -3.42
N GLY A 73 3.63 5.63 -2.74
CA GLY A 73 3.65 5.53 -1.27
C GLY A 73 3.63 6.80 -0.50
N ASN A 74 4.18 7.85 -1.09
CA ASN A 74 4.23 9.14 -0.45
C ASN A 74 3.00 9.99 -0.76
N GLN A 75 2.18 9.58 -1.73
CA GLN A 75 0.99 10.32 -2.13
C GLN A 75 -0.31 9.58 -1.80
N PHE A 76 -0.46 8.33 -2.27
CA PHE A 76 -1.73 7.62 -2.22
C PHE A 76 -2.17 7.28 -0.79
N LEU A 77 -1.39 6.47 -0.05
CA LEU A 77 -1.79 6.07 1.30
C LEU A 77 -1.89 7.26 2.26
N PRO A 78 -0.93 8.22 2.29
CA PRO A 78 -1.05 9.40 3.13
C PRO A 78 -2.26 10.28 2.80
N ALA A 79 -2.66 10.41 1.53
CA ALA A 79 -3.85 11.16 1.15
C ALA A 79 -5.14 10.57 1.74
N PHE A 80 -5.17 9.26 1.99
CA PHE A 80 -6.26 8.58 2.67
C PHE A 80 -6.04 8.44 4.18
N ASP A 81 -5.04 9.07 4.80
CA ASP A 81 -4.65 8.82 6.20
C ASP A 81 -4.44 7.32 6.51
N GLU A 82 -3.82 6.59 5.58
CA GLU A 82 -3.51 5.16 5.71
C GLU A 82 -2.02 4.94 6.00
N ALA A 83 -1.74 4.02 6.93
CA ALA A 83 -0.37 3.63 7.23
C ALA A 83 0.18 2.63 6.19
N ASN A 84 1.49 2.60 6.02
CA ASN A 84 2.17 1.54 5.29
C ASN A 84 2.25 0.26 6.15
N LEU A 85 1.27 -0.63 5.98
CA LEU A 85 1.12 -1.86 6.76
C LEU A 85 2.20 -2.91 6.49
N SER A 86 3.04 -2.73 5.46
CA SER A 86 4.15 -3.65 5.16
C SER A 86 5.37 -3.47 6.07
N LEU A 87 5.44 -2.35 6.80
CA LEU A 87 6.58 -2.04 7.66
C LEU A 87 6.56 -2.84 8.96
N GLN A 88 5.38 -3.10 9.49
CA GLN A 88 5.23 -3.83 10.75
C GLN A 88 3.82 -4.39 10.86
N TYR A 89 3.70 -5.50 11.59
CA TYR A 89 2.40 -6.03 11.96
C TYR A 89 1.66 -5.05 12.88
N SER A 90 0.42 -4.70 12.52
CA SER A 90 -0.42 -3.77 13.28
C SER A 90 -1.17 -4.43 14.45
N GLY A 91 -0.87 -5.70 14.75
CA GLY A 91 -1.48 -6.45 15.84
C GLY A 91 -2.77 -7.19 15.47
N LYS A 92 -3.26 -7.09 14.22
CA LYS A 92 -4.43 -7.84 13.73
C LYS A 92 -4.24 -8.25 12.27
N SER A 93 -4.90 -9.33 11.84
CA SER A 93 -4.95 -9.69 10.42
C SER A 93 -5.87 -8.72 9.66
N PHE A 94 -5.48 -8.34 8.44
CA PHE A 94 -6.24 -7.42 7.58
C PHE A 94 -6.24 -7.87 6.13
N ILE A 95 -7.31 -7.52 5.42
CA ILE A 95 -7.34 -7.47 3.96
C ILE A 95 -7.50 -5.99 3.60
N ARG A 96 -6.61 -5.44 2.77
CA ARG A 96 -6.74 -4.07 2.25
C ARG A 96 -6.85 -4.12 0.73
N ILE A 97 -7.83 -3.42 0.18
CA ILE A 97 -8.00 -3.22 -1.26
C ILE A 97 -7.90 -1.72 -1.51
N SER A 98 -6.88 -1.31 -2.27
CA SER A 98 -6.68 0.07 -2.70
C SER A 98 -6.96 0.15 -4.19
N TYR A 99 -7.81 1.08 -4.61
CA TYR A 99 -8.11 1.34 -6.01
C TYR A 99 -7.69 2.75 -6.37
N ASP A 100 -6.88 2.84 -7.42
CA ASP A 100 -6.43 4.10 -8.01
C ASP A 100 -6.85 4.11 -9.47
N SER A 101 -7.55 5.16 -9.89
CA SER A 101 -8.05 5.32 -11.24
C SER A 101 -7.97 6.79 -11.62
N HIS A 102 -7.62 7.04 -12.88
CA HIS A 102 -7.60 8.40 -13.40
C HIS A 102 -9.01 8.96 -13.62
N ASN A 103 -9.98 8.08 -13.90
CA ASN A 103 -11.32 8.47 -14.34
C ASN A 103 -12.41 8.14 -13.31
N ASP A 104 -12.11 7.29 -12.33
CA ASP A 104 -13.05 6.91 -11.28
C ASP A 104 -12.64 7.44 -9.92
N THR A 105 -13.56 7.35 -8.97
CA THR A 105 -13.30 7.71 -7.58
C THR A 105 -12.32 6.74 -6.93
N PRO A 106 -11.11 7.18 -6.51
CA PRO A 106 -10.18 6.32 -5.81
C PRO A 106 -10.72 5.95 -4.43
N PHE A 107 -10.36 4.78 -3.92
CA PHE A 107 -10.78 4.34 -2.60
C PHE A 107 -9.79 3.39 -1.93
N VAL A 108 -9.91 3.29 -0.60
CA VAL A 108 -9.26 2.26 0.20
C VAL A 108 -10.30 1.55 1.05
N LEU A 109 -10.41 0.23 0.86
CA LEU A 109 -11.21 -0.65 1.69
C LEU A 109 -10.28 -1.48 2.58
N THR A 110 -10.40 -1.33 3.88
CA THR A 110 -9.71 -2.15 4.88
C THR A 110 -10.71 -3.01 5.62
N LEU A 111 -10.53 -4.33 5.57
CA LEU A 111 -11.28 -5.30 6.34
C LEU A 111 -10.46 -5.77 7.53
N HIS A 112 -11.11 -5.85 8.69
CA HIS A 112 -10.66 -6.68 9.79
C HIS A 112 -11.81 -7.52 10.32
N CYS A 113 -11.52 -8.52 11.14
CA CYS A 113 -12.52 -9.48 11.62
C CYS A 113 -13.69 -8.94 12.49
N LYS A 114 -13.81 -7.62 12.67
CA LYS A 114 -14.93 -6.99 13.39
C LYS A 114 -15.57 -5.83 12.63
N ASN A 115 -14.85 -5.16 11.74
CA ASN A 115 -15.40 -4.09 10.94
C ASN A 115 -14.67 -3.97 9.60
N SER A 116 -15.34 -3.29 8.68
CA SER A 116 -14.78 -2.77 7.46
C SER A 116 -14.70 -1.25 7.56
N ILE A 117 -13.64 -0.68 7.01
CA ILE A 117 -13.44 0.76 6.85
C ILE A 117 -13.28 1.01 5.36
N LEU A 118 -14.17 1.80 4.77
CA LEU A 118 -14.10 2.21 3.37
C LEU A 118 -13.88 3.73 3.33
N LYS A 119 -12.75 4.15 2.75
CA LYS A 119 -12.44 5.57 2.49
C LYS A 119 -12.57 5.83 1.00
N ILE A 120 -13.38 6.82 0.62
CA ILE A 120 -13.70 7.14 -0.77
C ILE A 120 -13.29 8.59 -1.04
N GLY A 121 -12.52 8.82 -2.10
CA GLY A 121 -12.18 10.18 -2.54
C GLY A 121 -13.43 11.01 -2.82
N GLU A 122 -13.44 12.26 -2.39
CA GLU A 122 -14.58 13.16 -2.60
C GLU A 122 -14.19 14.35 -3.48
N SER A 123 -13.01 14.93 -3.22
CA SER A 123 -12.52 16.09 -3.96
C SER A 123 -11.01 16.30 -3.75
N GLY A 124 -10.44 17.26 -4.47
CA GLY A 124 -9.02 17.62 -4.40
C GLY A 124 -8.15 16.78 -5.32
N ILE A 125 -6.82 16.92 -5.17
CA ILE A 125 -5.86 16.28 -6.06
C ILE A 125 -5.07 15.22 -5.28
N LEU A 126 -5.23 13.96 -5.68
CA LEU A 126 -4.53 12.82 -5.07
C LEU A 126 -3.02 12.86 -5.31
N TYR A 127 -2.63 13.34 -6.49
CA TYR A 127 -1.24 13.49 -6.95
C TYR A 127 -0.98 14.96 -7.29
N PRO A 128 -0.62 15.80 -6.31
CA PRO A 128 -0.54 17.24 -6.55
C PRO A 128 0.62 17.58 -7.48
N ASP A 129 0.46 18.67 -8.22
CA ASP A 129 1.49 19.15 -9.12
C ASP A 129 2.76 19.54 -8.35
N VAL A 130 3.90 19.32 -9.02
CA VAL A 130 5.22 19.70 -8.52
C VAL A 130 5.48 21.15 -8.86
N ASP A 131 5.72 21.96 -7.83
CA ASP A 131 6.24 23.32 -7.92
C ASP A 131 7.77 23.29 -7.82
N TYR A 132 8.43 23.41 -8.96
CA TYR A 132 9.89 23.47 -9.04
C TYR A 132 10.49 24.70 -8.35
N LEU A 133 9.73 25.78 -8.15
CA LEU A 133 10.23 26.99 -7.51
C LEU A 133 10.49 26.81 -6.01
N MET A 134 9.98 25.74 -5.41
CA MET A 134 10.22 25.36 -4.02
C MET A 134 11.56 24.64 -3.82
N LEU A 135 12.26 24.30 -4.92
CA LEU A 135 13.53 23.61 -4.93
C LEU A 135 14.66 24.59 -5.29
N ASP A 136 15.88 24.33 -4.79
CA ASP A 136 17.06 25.05 -5.28
C ASP A 136 17.43 24.63 -6.71
N GLU A 137 18.34 25.36 -7.37
CA GLU A 137 18.72 25.11 -8.78
C GLU A 137 19.23 23.67 -9.02
N LYS A 138 20.00 23.12 -8.07
CA LYS A 138 20.52 21.76 -8.17
C LYS A 138 19.38 20.75 -8.03
N GLU A 139 18.51 20.94 -7.06
CA GLU A 139 17.34 20.10 -6.80
C GLU A 139 16.33 20.13 -7.95
N GLN A 140 16.11 21.29 -8.57
CA GLN A 140 15.30 21.44 -9.78
C GLN A 140 15.86 20.60 -10.93
N PHE A 141 17.17 20.73 -11.19
CA PHE A 141 17.85 19.94 -12.21
C PHE A 141 17.75 18.43 -11.92
N HIS A 142 17.96 18.03 -10.67
CA HIS A 142 17.84 16.63 -10.26
C HIS A 142 16.41 16.11 -10.45
N LEU A 143 15.39 16.83 -9.98
CA LEU A 143 14.01 16.39 -10.14
C LEU A 143 13.60 16.32 -11.61
N TRP A 144 14.08 17.24 -12.45
CA TRP A 144 13.89 17.18 -13.91
C TRP A 144 14.54 15.93 -14.52
N LEU A 145 15.78 15.61 -14.14
CA LEU A 145 16.47 14.40 -14.59
C LEU A 145 15.70 13.14 -14.18
N LEU A 146 15.29 13.06 -12.92
CA LEU A 146 14.50 11.94 -12.39
C LEU A 146 13.18 11.81 -13.16
N LYS A 147 12.40 12.88 -13.34
CA LYS A 147 11.14 12.79 -14.09
C LYS A 147 11.29 12.43 -15.57
N ARG A 148 12.41 12.82 -16.19
CA ARG A 148 12.63 12.62 -17.63
C ARG A 148 13.26 11.27 -17.96
N TYR A 149 14.18 10.83 -17.12
CA TYR A 149 15.05 9.69 -17.41
C TYR A 149 14.94 8.58 -16.36
N PHE A 150 14.15 8.72 -15.28
CA PHE A 150 13.90 7.60 -14.38
C PHE A 150 12.73 6.70 -14.81
N PRO A 151 12.89 5.38 -14.66
CA PRO A 151 14.15 4.67 -14.34
C PRO A 151 15.27 4.94 -15.34
N PHE A 152 16.48 5.19 -14.82
CA PHE A 152 17.72 5.06 -15.59
C PHE A 152 17.91 3.58 -15.94
N ASN A 153 17.10 3.09 -16.89
CA ASN A 153 16.99 1.75 -17.49
C ASN A 153 15.56 1.49 -18.01
N SER A 154 14.92 2.47 -18.65
CA SER A 154 13.75 2.15 -19.50
C SER A 154 14.19 1.22 -20.65
N ALA A 155 13.28 0.37 -21.15
CA ALA A 155 13.63 -0.77 -22.00
C ALA A 155 14.62 -0.44 -23.15
N ALA A 156 15.83 -1.00 -23.03
CA ALA A 156 16.95 -0.90 -23.97
C ALA A 156 17.38 0.54 -24.34
N PRO A 157 18.00 1.30 -23.39
CA PRO A 157 18.58 2.59 -23.75
C PRO A 157 19.66 2.37 -24.81
N THR A 158 19.84 3.34 -25.71
CA THR A 158 20.99 3.32 -26.61
C THR A 158 22.28 3.34 -25.77
N ARG A 159 23.39 2.89 -26.36
CA ARG A 159 24.68 2.89 -25.67
C ARG A 159 25.06 4.29 -25.20
N GLU A 160 24.73 5.31 -25.99
CA GLU A 160 24.98 6.72 -25.71
C GLU A 160 24.12 7.21 -24.53
N THR A 161 22.83 6.88 -24.52
CA THR A 161 21.93 7.21 -23.40
C THR A 161 22.43 6.57 -22.12
N LYS A 162 22.78 5.28 -22.15
CA LYS A 162 23.33 4.59 -20.99
C LYS A 162 24.63 5.22 -20.49
N ALA A 163 25.58 5.54 -21.37
CA ALA A 163 26.83 6.17 -20.98
C ALA A 163 26.63 7.57 -20.36
N TYR A 164 25.62 8.31 -20.84
CA TYR A 164 25.22 9.58 -20.25
C TYR A 164 24.61 9.39 -18.86
N GLU A 165 23.68 8.45 -18.69
CA GLU A 165 23.07 8.11 -17.39
C GLU A 165 24.13 7.62 -16.37
N ASP A 166 25.05 6.75 -16.79
CA ASP A 166 26.17 6.28 -15.97
C ASP A 166 27.08 7.46 -15.53
N SER A 167 27.30 8.44 -16.41
CA SER A 167 28.09 9.64 -16.07
C SER A 167 27.36 10.55 -15.09
N LEU A 168 26.03 10.69 -15.23
CA LEU A 168 25.22 11.46 -14.30
C LEU A 168 25.18 10.83 -12.90
N THR A 169 25.00 9.51 -12.83
CA THR A 169 24.95 8.78 -11.55
C THR A 169 26.33 8.74 -10.86
N LEU A 170 27.42 8.80 -11.61
CA LEU A 170 28.77 9.00 -11.05
C LEU A 170 28.93 10.38 -10.42
N LEU A 171 28.39 11.43 -11.05
CA LEU A 171 28.50 12.81 -10.57
C LEU A 171 27.52 13.12 -9.42
N TYR A 172 26.33 12.53 -9.46
CA TYR A 172 25.23 12.74 -8.52
C TYR A 172 24.70 11.38 -8.02
N PRO A 173 25.44 10.68 -7.14
CA PRO A 173 25.05 9.37 -6.64
C PRO A 173 23.70 9.38 -5.90
N GLU A 174 23.28 10.54 -5.37
CA GLU A 174 21.96 10.71 -4.74
C GLU A 174 20.79 10.42 -5.69
N LEU A 175 20.98 10.55 -7.01
CA LEU A 175 19.94 10.25 -8.00
C LEU A 175 19.51 8.77 -7.98
N LEU A 176 20.34 7.87 -7.45
CA LEU A 176 20.01 6.46 -7.30
C LEU A 176 19.17 6.15 -6.04
N SER A 177 18.94 7.15 -5.18
CA SER A 177 18.23 6.96 -3.90
C SER A 177 16.73 7.28 -4.02
N PRO A 178 15.84 6.29 -3.82
CA PRO A 178 14.39 6.54 -3.73
C PRO A 178 14.03 7.52 -2.60
N LEU A 179 14.79 7.50 -1.50
CA LEU A 179 14.61 8.44 -0.39
C LEU A 179 14.91 9.88 -0.81
N TYR A 180 15.98 10.10 -1.57
CA TYR A 180 16.30 11.42 -2.10
C TYR A 180 15.18 11.93 -3.02
N TYR A 181 14.69 11.06 -3.91
CA TYR A 181 13.56 11.40 -4.78
C TYR A 181 12.30 11.76 -3.99
N ARG A 182 11.97 10.99 -2.94
CA ARG A 182 10.89 11.33 -2.01
C ARG A 182 11.08 12.73 -1.43
N THR A 183 12.27 13.04 -0.92
CA THR A 183 12.55 14.35 -0.32
C THR A 183 12.35 15.50 -1.31
N LEU A 184 12.75 15.33 -2.58
CA LEU A 184 12.48 16.31 -3.63
C LEU A 184 10.98 16.51 -3.88
N LEU A 185 10.21 15.43 -3.91
CA LEU A 185 8.75 15.50 -4.07
C LEU A 185 8.08 16.19 -2.86
N GLU A 186 8.46 15.82 -1.64
CA GLU A 186 7.91 16.41 -0.42
C GLU A 186 8.17 17.92 -0.33
N LYS A 187 9.34 18.39 -0.80
CA LYS A 187 9.67 19.82 -0.87
C LYS A 187 8.90 20.56 -1.96
N SER A 188 8.67 19.90 -3.10
CA SER A 188 8.13 20.55 -4.29
C SER A 188 6.61 20.51 -4.40
N VAL A 189 5.92 19.73 -3.58
CA VAL A 189 4.46 19.58 -3.65
C VAL A 189 3.76 20.66 -2.79
N GLN A 190 2.92 21.48 -3.43
CA GLN A 190 2.04 22.43 -2.73
C GLN A 190 0.78 21.72 -2.19
N LYS A 191 0.85 21.23 -0.95
CA LYS A 191 -0.25 20.45 -0.34
C LYS A 191 -1.53 21.27 -0.09
N ASP A 192 -1.42 22.59 0.01
CA ASP A 192 -2.51 23.45 0.50
C ASP A 192 -3.42 24.00 -0.62
N SER A 193 -3.00 23.93 -1.88
CA SER A 193 -3.73 24.57 -2.99
C SER A 193 -5.04 23.84 -3.33
N PHE A 194 -5.04 22.50 -3.29
CA PHE A 194 -6.21 21.65 -3.54
C PHE A 194 -6.15 20.36 -2.71
N PRO A 195 -6.34 20.45 -1.38
CA PRO A 195 -6.15 19.31 -0.49
C PRO A 195 -7.12 18.18 -0.87
N PHE A 196 -6.58 16.97 -1.04
CA PHE A 196 -7.39 15.77 -1.23
C PHE A 196 -8.27 15.55 0.01
N LYS A 197 -9.54 15.23 -0.23
CA LYS A 197 -10.53 14.93 0.80
C LYS A 197 -11.18 13.59 0.50
N PHE A 198 -11.46 12.84 1.55
CA PHE A 198 -12.16 11.57 1.46
C PHE A 198 -13.24 11.48 2.53
N THR A 199 -14.26 10.68 2.26
CA THR A 199 -15.28 10.30 3.24
C THR A 199 -14.97 8.90 3.77
N THR A 200 -15.13 8.69 5.07
CA THR A 200 -14.94 7.37 5.72
C THR A 200 -16.29 6.75 6.09
N TYR A 201 -16.50 5.51 5.66
CA TYR A 201 -17.61 4.66 6.03
C TYR A 201 -17.09 3.50 6.88
N GLN A 202 -17.78 3.21 7.98
CA GLN A 202 -17.46 2.06 8.82
C GLN A 202 -18.70 1.20 9.02
N LYS A 203 -18.51 -0.12 8.94
CA LYS A 203 -19.59 -1.10 9.10
C LYS A 203 -19.07 -2.30 9.88
N PRO A 204 -19.78 -2.79 10.92
CA PRO A 204 -19.43 -4.05 11.55
C PRO A 204 -19.47 -5.20 10.54
N ILE A 205 -18.54 -6.14 10.66
CA ILE A 205 -18.52 -7.36 9.86
C ILE A 205 -19.14 -8.48 10.68
N GLU A 206 -20.01 -9.26 10.05
CA GLU A 206 -20.65 -10.42 10.69
C GLU A 206 -19.60 -11.47 11.08
N PRO A 207 -19.80 -12.22 12.19
CA PRO A 207 -18.90 -13.30 12.56
C PRO A 207 -18.67 -14.28 11.41
N GLY A 208 -17.40 -14.64 11.15
CA GLY A 208 -17.01 -15.56 10.07
C GLY A 208 -16.89 -14.94 8.68
N LYS A 209 -17.37 -13.71 8.43
CA LYS A 209 -17.27 -13.08 7.11
C LYS A 209 -15.83 -12.74 6.71
N PHE A 210 -14.98 -12.37 7.67
CA PHE A 210 -13.57 -12.12 7.38
C PHE A 210 -12.85 -13.38 6.89
N GLU A 211 -13.07 -14.52 7.56
CA GLU A 211 -12.53 -15.82 7.14
C GLU A 211 -13.09 -16.25 5.78
N TYR A 212 -14.39 -16.00 5.53
CA TYR A 212 -14.98 -16.21 4.21
C TYR A 212 -14.26 -15.42 3.11
N PHE A 213 -14.00 -14.13 3.30
CA PHE A 213 -13.28 -13.30 2.32
C PHE A 213 -11.83 -13.71 2.14
N PHE A 214 -11.15 -14.08 3.23
CA PHE A 214 -9.82 -14.63 3.16
C PHE A 214 -9.78 -15.89 2.28
N ASN A 215 -10.68 -16.85 2.54
CA ASN A 215 -10.80 -18.09 1.77
C ASN A 215 -11.19 -17.83 0.29
N LEU A 216 -11.94 -16.77 0.01
CA LEU A 216 -12.29 -16.36 -1.34
C LEU A 216 -11.03 -15.93 -2.12
N LEU A 217 -10.15 -15.13 -1.50
CA LEU A 217 -8.86 -14.74 -2.08
C LEU A 217 -7.92 -15.93 -2.24
N GLU A 218 -7.90 -16.87 -1.30
CA GLU A 218 -7.12 -18.11 -1.44
C GLU A 218 -7.56 -18.94 -2.63
N LYS A 219 -8.89 -19.12 -2.82
CA LYS A 219 -9.46 -19.82 -3.98
C LYS A 219 -9.17 -19.10 -5.29
N ALA A 220 -9.06 -17.77 -5.27
CA ALA A 220 -8.59 -16.96 -6.39
C ALA A 220 -7.06 -17.06 -6.62
N ALA A 221 -6.39 -17.98 -5.94
CA ALA A 221 -4.97 -18.27 -6.08
C ALA A 221 -4.06 -17.08 -5.71
N PHE A 222 -4.52 -16.17 -4.85
CA PHE A 222 -3.81 -14.95 -4.42
C PHE A 222 -2.32 -15.19 -4.09
N TRP A 223 -2.05 -16.25 -3.34
CA TRP A 223 -0.72 -16.65 -2.91
C TRP A 223 0.20 -17.20 -4.02
N SER A 224 -0.30 -17.44 -5.21
CA SER A 224 0.46 -17.96 -6.34
C SER A 224 0.53 -16.98 -7.52
N LEU A 225 -0.30 -15.94 -7.49
CA LEU A 225 -0.32 -14.92 -8.55
C LEU A 225 0.98 -14.11 -8.56
N PRO A 226 1.46 -13.68 -9.75
CA PRO A 226 2.54 -12.71 -9.84
C PRO A 226 2.20 -11.45 -9.05
N GLN A 227 3.19 -10.88 -8.36
CA GLN A 227 3.00 -9.64 -7.59
C GLN A 227 2.38 -8.53 -8.43
N GLN A 228 2.86 -8.35 -9.66
CA GLN A 228 2.33 -7.37 -10.58
C GLN A 228 1.74 -8.07 -11.79
N MET A 229 0.50 -7.72 -12.09
CA MET A 229 -0.22 -8.21 -13.26
C MET A 229 -0.63 -7.01 -14.09
N SER A 230 0.00 -6.87 -15.25
CA SER A 230 -0.35 -5.87 -16.25
C SER A 230 -0.68 -6.58 -17.57
N PRO A 231 -1.58 -6.04 -18.40
CA PRO A 231 -1.79 -6.55 -19.74
C PRO A 231 -0.47 -6.48 -20.54
N LYS A 232 -0.19 -7.53 -21.33
CA LYS A 232 1.04 -7.61 -22.14
C LYS A 232 1.10 -6.57 -23.28
N SER A 233 -0.03 -5.94 -23.61
CA SER A 233 -0.16 -5.01 -24.74
C SER A 233 -1.31 -4.05 -24.51
N GLY A 234 -1.09 -2.76 -24.77
CA GLY A 234 -2.11 -1.71 -24.72
C GLY A 234 -1.60 -0.46 -24.02
N ALA A 235 -2.13 0.70 -24.41
CA ALA A 235 -2.00 1.90 -23.59
C ALA A 235 -2.79 1.67 -22.30
N MET A 236 -2.21 2.08 -21.17
CA MET A 236 -2.87 2.05 -19.88
C MET A 236 -3.24 3.47 -19.50
N ASP A 237 -4.47 3.67 -19.07
CA ASP A 237 -4.99 4.92 -18.49
C ASP A 237 -4.45 5.18 -17.07
N GLY A 238 -3.71 4.21 -16.51
CA GLY A 238 -3.13 4.29 -15.18
C GLY A 238 -4.01 3.68 -14.09
N SER A 239 -5.13 3.05 -14.45
CA SER A 239 -6.07 2.47 -13.50
C SER A 239 -5.62 1.12 -12.97
N GLY A 240 -5.92 0.83 -11.71
CA GLY A 240 -5.56 -0.44 -11.11
C GLY A 240 -5.97 -0.55 -9.65
N TYR A 241 -5.81 -1.75 -9.12
CA TYR A 241 -6.01 -2.02 -7.71
C TYR A 241 -4.84 -2.79 -7.11
N THR A 242 -4.63 -2.59 -5.83
CA THR A 242 -3.73 -3.40 -5.01
C THR A 242 -4.54 -4.12 -3.95
N VAL A 243 -4.28 -5.42 -3.78
CA VAL A 243 -4.84 -6.22 -2.69
C VAL A 243 -3.69 -6.62 -1.77
N GLU A 244 -3.83 -6.37 -0.48
CA GLU A 244 -2.87 -6.71 0.55
C GLU A 244 -3.53 -7.63 1.57
N ILE A 245 -2.87 -8.72 1.91
CA ILE A 245 -3.25 -9.59 3.03
C ILE A 245 -2.13 -9.53 4.07
N HIS A 246 -2.49 -9.16 5.29
CA HIS A 246 -1.60 -9.08 6.44
C HIS A 246 -2.05 -10.06 7.52
N THR A 247 -1.08 -10.73 8.14
CA THR A 247 -1.25 -11.73 9.21
C THR A 247 -0.23 -11.44 10.31
N PRO A 248 -0.25 -12.13 11.47
CA PRO A 248 0.70 -11.87 12.56
C PRO A 248 2.17 -11.94 12.19
N THR A 249 2.54 -12.79 11.23
CA THR A 249 3.94 -13.08 10.92
C THR A 249 4.35 -12.68 9.51
N LYS A 250 3.38 -12.55 8.60
CA LYS A 250 3.66 -12.29 7.19
C LYS A 250 2.63 -11.40 6.53
N PHE A 251 3.00 -10.88 5.37
CA PHE A 251 2.11 -10.20 4.47
C PHE A 251 2.39 -10.56 3.01
N ARG A 252 1.45 -10.26 2.13
CA ARG A 252 1.64 -10.29 0.68
C ARG A 252 0.72 -9.28 0.04
N LEU A 253 1.11 -8.82 -1.13
CA LEU A 253 0.25 -8.03 -1.98
C LEU A 253 0.29 -8.47 -3.44
N ILE A 254 -0.74 -8.06 -4.15
CA ILE A 254 -0.87 -8.20 -5.59
C ILE A 254 -1.35 -6.86 -6.16
N VAL A 255 -0.60 -6.29 -7.09
CA VAL A 255 -0.95 -5.12 -7.89
C VAL A 255 -1.50 -5.61 -9.23
N SER A 256 -2.71 -5.19 -9.56
CA SER A 256 -3.38 -5.52 -10.79
C SER A 256 -3.72 -4.23 -11.52
N SER A 257 -3.11 -4.02 -12.68
CA SER A 257 -3.36 -2.84 -13.50
C SER A 257 -4.24 -3.20 -14.69
N ASN A 258 -5.32 -2.45 -14.93
CA ASN A 258 -6.27 -2.69 -16.04
C ASN A 258 -6.81 -4.13 -16.12
N CYS A 259 -6.99 -4.78 -14.96
CA CYS A 259 -7.72 -6.04 -14.79
C CYS A 259 -7.42 -7.11 -15.86
N PRO A 260 -6.16 -7.55 -16.00
CA PRO A 260 -5.80 -8.52 -17.02
C PRO A 260 -6.50 -9.85 -16.75
N LYS A 261 -6.77 -10.65 -17.80
CA LYS A 261 -7.46 -11.96 -17.64
C LYS A 261 -6.86 -12.88 -16.57
N ILE A 262 -5.56 -12.84 -16.35
CA ILE A 262 -4.89 -13.63 -15.30
C ILE A 262 -5.37 -13.26 -13.89
N SER A 263 -5.87 -12.04 -13.70
CA SER A 263 -6.43 -11.55 -12.45
C SER A 263 -7.93 -11.75 -12.33
N GLU A 264 -8.64 -12.32 -13.32
CA GLU A 264 -10.12 -12.34 -13.34
C GLU A 264 -10.72 -12.94 -12.06
N ALA A 265 -10.22 -14.09 -11.61
CA ALA A 265 -10.68 -14.71 -10.36
C ALA A 265 -10.40 -13.83 -9.12
N LEU A 266 -9.24 -13.16 -9.08
CA LEU A 266 -8.88 -12.23 -8.01
C LEU A 266 -9.78 -10.99 -8.05
N THR A 267 -9.99 -10.41 -9.23
CA THR A 267 -10.84 -9.23 -9.41
C THR A 267 -12.27 -9.55 -8.98
N SER A 268 -12.82 -10.70 -9.37
CA SER A 268 -14.15 -11.14 -8.94
C SER A 268 -14.24 -11.34 -7.43
N ALA A 269 -13.23 -11.95 -6.80
CA ALA A 269 -13.17 -12.09 -5.34
C ALA A 269 -13.13 -10.73 -4.63
N CYS A 270 -12.35 -9.79 -5.15
CA CYS A 270 -12.26 -8.43 -4.61
C CYS A 270 -13.54 -7.63 -4.84
N GLN A 271 -14.19 -7.81 -5.99
CA GLN A 271 -15.47 -7.18 -6.28
C GLN A 271 -16.56 -7.70 -5.34
N GLU A 272 -16.59 -9.00 -5.04
CA GLU A 272 -17.53 -9.58 -4.07
C GLU A 272 -17.31 -9.02 -2.66
N ILE A 273 -16.05 -8.85 -2.24
CA ILE A 273 -15.70 -8.18 -1.00
C ILE A 273 -16.27 -6.75 -0.99
N ILE A 274 -16.01 -5.98 -2.04
CA ILE A 274 -16.49 -4.60 -2.18
C ILE A 274 -18.01 -4.58 -2.13
N ASP A 275 -18.68 -5.46 -2.87
CA ASP A 275 -20.15 -5.53 -2.95
C ASP A 275 -20.81 -5.89 -1.62
N HIS A 276 -20.16 -6.73 -0.79
CA HIS A 276 -20.66 -7.00 0.54
C HIS A 276 -20.55 -5.80 1.49
N ILE A 277 -19.49 -5.02 1.33
CA ILE A 277 -19.27 -3.81 2.13
C ILE A 277 -20.10 -2.63 1.61
N LYS A 278 -20.41 -2.60 0.31
CA LYS A 278 -21.20 -1.54 -0.34
C LYS A 278 -22.42 -1.21 0.50
N MET A 279 -22.46 0.05 0.90
CA MET A 279 -23.72 0.74 1.15
C MET A 279 -24.31 0.97 -0.25
N GLU A 280 -25.51 0.45 -0.51
CA GLU A 280 -26.12 0.13 -1.83
C GLU A 280 -26.11 1.23 -2.92
N SER A 281 -25.58 2.43 -2.67
CA SER A 281 -25.62 3.61 -3.55
C SER A 281 -24.31 3.99 -4.26
N LEU A 282 -23.16 3.39 -3.94
CA LEU A 282 -21.85 3.96 -4.32
C LEU A 282 -21.28 3.51 -5.68
N GLY A 283 -21.86 2.48 -6.34
CA GLY A 283 -21.51 2.13 -7.72
C GLY A 283 -20.08 1.64 -8.00
N LEU A 284 -19.23 1.46 -6.98
CA LEU A 284 -17.79 1.12 -7.10
C LEU A 284 -17.55 -0.16 -7.92
N SER A 285 -16.60 -0.11 -8.85
CA SER A 285 -16.21 -1.24 -9.69
C SER A 285 -14.68 -1.28 -9.79
N LEU A 286 -14.07 -2.46 -9.67
CA LEU A 286 -12.64 -2.63 -9.96
C LEU A 286 -12.39 -2.80 -11.47
N CYS A 287 -13.40 -3.21 -12.22
CA CYS A 287 -13.31 -3.46 -13.65
C CYS A 287 -14.68 -3.32 -14.30
N ASP A 288 -14.83 -2.38 -15.22
CA ASP A 288 -16.09 -2.19 -15.95
C ASP A 288 -16.47 -3.39 -16.82
N GLU A 289 -15.48 -4.14 -17.33
CA GLU A 289 -15.72 -5.30 -18.21
C GLU A 289 -16.45 -6.44 -17.47
N ILE A 290 -16.08 -6.71 -16.21
CA ILE A 290 -16.69 -7.79 -15.40
C ILE A 290 -18.17 -7.51 -15.14
N ARG A 291 -18.55 -6.23 -15.05
CA ARG A 291 -19.91 -5.78 -14.76
C ARG A 291 -20.93 -6.16 -15.84
N THR A 292 -20.47 -6.42 -17.07
CA THR A 292 -21.35 -6.71 -18.23
C THR A 292 -21.58 -8.22 -18.46
N SER A 293 -20.96 -9.08 -17.66
CA SER A 293 -20.95 -10.54 -17.85
C SER A 293 -21.87 -11.33 -16.90
N HIS A 294 -22.63 -10.63 -16.05
CA HIS A 294 -23.64 -11.17 -15.13
C HIS A 294 -24.96 -10.42 -15.28
#